data_AF-A0A7J0G3B9-F1
#
_entry.id   AF-A0A7J0G3B9-F1
#
_cell.length_a   1.000
_cell.length_b   1.000
_cell.length_c   1.000
_cell.angle_alpha   90.00
_cell.angle_beta   90.00
_cell.angle_gamma   90.00
#
_symmetry.space_group_name_H-M   'P 1'
#
loop_
_entity.id
_entity.type
_entity.pdbx_description
1 polymer ?
#
loop_
_entity_poly.entity_id
_entity_poly.type
_entity_poly.pdbx_seq_one_letter_code
_entity_poly.pdbx_strand_id
1 'polypeptide(L)'
;MQFGLLFAVQSVIPLWREVEYYKDYQKKLRDYLGENKANTIITEALYLISIGTNDFLENYYTVPGGRQSHYTIDQYQDFLIGLAGNFIMEIYSLGARKISLTGFPPMGCLPLERTANYFSGHGDGCIESYNVVAKNFNGKLSGLVNKLNNELSGIKLIFSSPYGILMQMVRKPSLYGKFLSLILSGIGNLMMH
;
A
#
# COMPACT_ATOMS: atom_id res chain seq x y z
N MET A 1 13.74 4.93 33.93
CA MET A 1 12.62 4.10 33.45
C MET A 1 12.71 4.02 31.94
N GLN A 2 12.93 2.82 31.44
CA GLN A 2 13.32 2.51 30.08
C GLN A 2 12.07 2.18 29.26
N PHE A 3 11.61 3.12 28.44
CA PHE A 3 10.68 2.85 27.32
C PHE A 3 11.51 2.74 26.04
N GLY A 4 12.28 1.65 25.94
CA GLY A 4 12.91 1.24 24.68
C GLY A 4 12.33 -0.12 24.32
N LEU A 5 11.65 -0.21 23.16
CA LEU A 5 11.64 -1.37 22.25
C LEU A 5 10.59 -1.34 21.11
N LEU A 6 9.78 -0.29 20.93
CA LEU A 6 8.83 -0.22 19.80
C LEU A 6 9.13 0.83 18.71
N PHE A 7 10.10 1.73 18.92
CA PHE A 7 10.48 2.76 17.93
C PHE A 7 11.85 2.53 17.30
N ALA A 8 12.32 1.29 17.24
CA ALA A 8 13.53 0.95 16.49
C ALA A 8 13.18 0.73 15.01
N VAL A 9 13.09 1.85 14.27
CA VAL A 9 13.45 1.98 12.84
C VAL A 9 12.81 0.96 11.89
N GLN A 10 11.64 1.29 11.31
CA GLN A 10 11.44 0.91 9.90
C GLN A 10 12.06 2.01 9.04
N SER A 11 13.33 1.85 8.65
CA SER A 11 13.89 2.63 7.54
C SER A 11 13.24 2.15 6.24
N VAL A 12 11.96 2.49 6.06
CA VAL A 12 11.26 2.25 4.80
C VAL A 12 11.94 3.09 3.74
N ILE A 13 12.24 2.49 2.59
CA ILE A 13 12.77 3.22 1.45
C ILE A 13 11.66 4.17 0.99
N PRO A 14 11.87 5.49 1.02
CA PRO A 14 10.84 6.42 0.57
C PRO A 14 10.71 6.35 -0.96
N LEU A 15 9.53 6.67 -1.50
CA LEU A 15 9.24 6.57 -2.94
C LEU A 15 10.27 7.28 -3.82
N TRP A 16 10.74 8.46 -3.42
CA TRP A 16 11.77 9.19 -4.18
C TRP A 16 13.06 8.38 -4.34
N ARG A 17 13.45 7.61 -3.31
CA ARG A 17 14.64 6.77 -3.34
C ARG A 17 14.42 5.52 -4.19
N GLU A 18 13.21 4.96 -4.19
CA GLU A 18 12.87 3.88 -5.12
C GLU A 18 13.00 4.32 -6.58
N VAL A 19 12.62 5.56 -6.90
CA VAL A 19 12.81 6.12 -8.24
C VAL A 19 14.30 6.28 -8.59
N GLU A 20 15.14 6.74 -7.66
CA GLU A 20 16.58 6.83 -7.90
C GLU A 20 17.21 5.45 -8.16
N TYR A 21 16.81 4.44 -7.39
CA TYR A 21 17.24 3.06 -7.66
C TYR A 21 16.75 2.52 -8.99
N TYR A 22 15.55 2.92 -9.40
CA TYR A 22 15.02 2.57 -10.72
C TYR A 22 15.84 3.23 -11.85
N LYS A 23 16.20 4.51 -11.72
CA LYS A 23 17.09 5.21 -12.69
C LYS A 23 18.45 4.52 -12.79
N ASP A 24 19.04 4.15 -11.65
CA ASP A 24 20.30 3.40 -11.60
C ASP A 24 20.20 2.03 -12.27
N TYR A 25 19.08 1.33 -12.04
CA TYR A 25 18.80 0.05 -12.71
C TYR A 25 18.73 0.22 -14.23
N GLN A 26 18.03 1.25 -14.72
CA GLN A 26 17.93 1.49 -16.16
C GLN A 26 19.31 1.76 -16.79
N LYS A 27 20.19 2.50 -16.09
CA LYS A 27 21.57 2.72 -16.54
C LYS A 27 22.33 1.39 -16.68
N LYS A 28 22.32 0.57 -15.64
CA LYS A 28 22.98 -0.76 -15.66
C LYS A 28 22.42 -1.67 -16.75
N LEU A 29 21.10 -1.62 -16.97
CA LEU A 29 20.44 -2.40 -18.01
C LEU A 29 20.88 -1.98 -19.42
N ARG A 30 21.01 -0.66 -19.66
CA ARG A 30 21.51 -0.10 -20.92
C ARG A 30 22.98 -0.44 -21.13
N ASP A 31 23.81 -0.34 -20.10
CA ASP A 31 25.23 -0.70 -20.16
C ASP A 31 25.42 -2.18 -20.53
N TYR A 32 24.53 -3.06 -20.05
CA TYR A 32 24.62 -4.51 -20.28
C TYR A 32 24.02 -4.98 -21.62
N LEU A 33 22.87 -4.43 -22.05
CA LEU A 33 22.12 -4.93 -23.21
C LEU A 33 22.13 -3.99 -24.42
N GLY A 34 22.65 -2.78 -24.26
CA GLY A 34 22.49 -1.68 -25.21
C GLY A 34 21.12 -1.01 -25.12
N GLU A 35 21.06 0.23 -25.61
CA GLU A 35 19.89 1.12 -25.52
C GLU A 35 18.59 0.48 -26.03
N ASN A 36 18.61 -0.08 -27.24
CA ASN A 36 17.39 -0.57 -27.89
C ASN A 36 16.73 -1.70 -27.10
N LYS A 37 17.51 -2.71 -26.67
CA LYS A 37 16.98 -3.84 -25.91
C LYS A 37 16.52 -3.42 -24.52
N ALA A 38 17.28 -2.55 -23.85
CA ALA A 38 16.90 -2.02 -22.54
C ALA A 38 15.57 -1.24 -22.61
N ASN A 39 15.41 -0.38 -23.61
CA ASN A 39 14.18 0.40 -23.79
C ASN A 39 12.97 -0.49 -24.12
N THR A 40 13.14 -1.57 -24.89
CA THR A 40 12.07 -2.57 -25.09
C THR A 40 11.68 -3.22 -23.77
N ILE A 41 12.63 -3.67 -22.95
CA ILE A 41 12.34 -4.30 -21.64
C ILE A 41 11.58 -3.32 -20.74
N ILE A 42 12.08 -2.09 -20.61
CA ILE A 42 11.46 -1.05 -19.77
C ILE A 42 10.01 -0.76 -20.21
N THR A 43 9.78 -0.65 -21.51
CA THR A 43 8.46 -0.33 -22.08
C THR A 43 7.48 -1.50 -21.91
N GLU A 44 7.97 -2.73 -22.10
CA GLU A 44 7.12 -3.94 -22.10
C GLU A 44 6.89 -4.54 -20.71
N ALA A 45 7.69 -4.17 -19.71
CA ALA A 45 7.57 -4.64 -18.33
C ALA A 45 6.25 -4.25 -17.66
N LEU A 46 5.81 -5.08 -16.73
CA LEU A 46 4.67 -4.80 -15.84
C LEU A 46 5.20 -4.25 -14.51
N TYR A 47 4.75 -3.06 -14.14
CA TYR A 47 5.09 -2.39 -12.90
C TYR A 47 3.95 -2.60 -11.90
N LEU A 48 4.25 -3.19 -10.75
CA LEU A 48 3.29 -3.42 -9.67
C LEU A 48 3.55 -2.40 -8.56
N ILE A 49 2.57 -1.55 -8.27
CA ILE A 49 2.69 -0.46 -7.29
C ILE A 49 1.73 -0.73 -6.13
N SER A 50 2.24 -0.65 -4.91
CA SER A 50 1.44 -0.65 -3.69
C SER A 50 1.99 0.42 -2.75
N ILE A 51 1.15 1.40 -2.42
CA ILE A 51 1.55 2.61 -1.66
C ILE A 51 0.40 3.05 -0.76
N GLY A 52 0.71 3.73 0.35
CA GLY A 52 -0.26 4.46 1.16
C GLY A 52 -0.75 3.77 2.45
N THR A 53 -0.70 2.43 2.57
CA THR A 53 -1.21 1.77 3.79
C THR A 53 -0.40 2.17 5.04
N ASN A 54 0.93 2.21 4.92
CA ASN A 54 1.80 2.66 6.02
C ASN A 54 1.60 4.15 6.34
N ASP A 55 1.27 4.98 5.36
CA ASP A 55 0.99 6.40 5.59
C ASP A 55 -0.20 6.61 6.54
N PHE A 56 -1.23 5.77 6.47
CA PHE A 56 -2.32 5.81 7.44
C PHE A 56 -1.95 5.17 8.77
N LEU A 57 -1.49 3.91 8.77
CA LEU A 57 -1.28 3.16 10.01
C LEU A 57 -0.12 3.73 10.83
N GLU A 58 1.01 4.00 10.20
CA GLU A 58 2.24 4.39 10.89
C GLU A 58 2.36 5.91 11.07
N ASN A 59 1.90 6.72 10.10
CA ASN A 59 2.11 8.17 10.15
C ASN A 59 0.87 8.99 10.56
N TYR A 60 -0.34 8.53 10.22
CA TYR A 60 -1.57 9.25 10.53
C TYR A 60 -2.12 8.90 11.91
N TYR A 61 -2.33 7.60 12.19
CA TYR A 61 -2.96 7.17 13.44
C TYR A 61 -1.96 7.03 14.60
N THR A 62 -0.75 6.50 14.33
CA THR A 62 0.17 6.08 15.39
C THR A 62 1.00 7.22 15.99
N VAL A 63 1.33 8.28 15.22
CA VAL A 63 2.18 9.38 15.70
C VAL A 63 1.33 10.45 16.43
N PRO A 64 1.49 10.63 17.75
CA PRO A 64 0.82 11.72 18.47
C PRO A 64 1.36 13.07 18.00
N GLY A 65 0.47 14.03 17.72
CA GLY A 65 0.88 15.30 17.11
C GLY A 65 1.34 15.18 15.65
N GLY A 66 1.19 14.00 15.02
CA GLY A 66 1.60 13.71 13.66
C GLY A 66 0.61 14.19 12.60
N ARG A 67 0.42 13.41 11.52
CA ARG A 67 -0.41 13.83 10.37
C ARG A 67 -1.86 14.12 10.77
N GLN A 68 -2.42 13.39 11.73
CA GLN A 68 -3.76 13.63 12.26
C GLN A 68 -3.98 15.03 12.86
N SER A 69 -2.92 15.71 13.32
CA SER A 69 -3.02 17.07 13.85
C SER A 69 -2.99 18.16 12.77
N HIS A 70 -2.65 17.80 11.53
CA HIS A 70 -2.51 18.73 10.41
C HIS A 70 -3.51 18.49 9.28
N TYR A 71 -4.08 17.29 9.20
CA TYR A 71 -4.97 16.89 8.12
C TYR A 71 -6.20 16.18 8.67
N THR A 72 -7.37 16.50 8.13
CA THR A 72 -8.51 15.56 8.19
C THR A 72 -8.18 14.31 7.37
N ILE A 73 -8.90 13.22 7.62
CA ILE A 73 -8.73 11.97 6.86
C ILE A 73 -8.87 12.25 5.35
N ASP A 74 -9.91 12.99 4.95
CA ASP A 74 -10.18 13.28 3.54
C ASP A 74 -9.06 14.11 2.88
N GLN A 75 -8.57 15.15 3.58
CA GLN A 75 -7.43 15.95 3.14
C GLN A 75 -6.16 15.11 3.00
N TYR A 76 -5.92 14.18 3.93
CA TYR A 76 -4.76 13.31 3.87
C TYR A 76 -4.87 12.29 2.72
N GLN A 77 -6.08 11.76 2.48
CA GLN A 77 -6.36 10.94 1.30
C GLN A 77 -6.03 11.70 0.01
N ASP A 78 -6.48 12.95 -0.14
CA ASP A 78 -6.19 13.74 -1.35
C ASP A 78 -4.70 14.05 -1.50
N PHE A 79 -4.01 14.35 -0.40
CA PHE A 79 -2.57 14.53 -0.39
C PHE A 79 -1.83 13.29 -0.90
N LEU A 80 -2.19 12.10 -0.41
CA LEU A 80 -1.59 10.84 -0.85
C LEU A 80 -1.94 10.48 -2.29
N ILE A 81 -3.14 10.80 -2.77
CA ILE A 81 -3.51 10.63 -4.18
C ILE A 81 -2.66 11.54 -5.08
N GLY A 82 -2.36 12.76 -4.65
CA GLY A 82 -1.43 13.65 -5.35
C GLY A 82 -0.03 13.05 -5.46
N LEU A 83 0.51 12.51 -4.35
CA LEU A 83 1.81 11.83 -4.35
C LEU A 83 1.82 10.58 -5.25
N ALA A 84 0.76 9.78 -5.22
CA ALA A 84 0.60 8.62 -6.09
C ALA A 84 0.61 9.01 -7.57
N GLY A 85 -0.13 10.08 -7.93
CA GLY A 85 -0.16 10.62 -9.29
C GLY A 85 1.23 11.08 -9.74
N ASN A 86 1.94 11.84 -8.91
CA ASN A 86 3.29 12.31 -9.21
C ASN A 86 4.27 11.16 -9.43
N PHE A 87 4.23 10.13 -8.59
CA PHE A 87 5.07 8.95 -8.73
C PHE A 87 4.81 8.20 -10.06
N ILE A 88 3.54 8.00 -10.42
CA ILE A 88 3.17 7.35 -11.68
C ILE A 88 3.65 8.17 -12.88
N MET A 89 3.49 9.49 -12.84
CA MET A 89 3.99 10.38 -13.89
C MET A 89 5.52 10.31 -14.01
N GLU A 90 6.24 10.22 -12.89
CA GLU A 90 7.70 10.12 -12.90
C GLU A 90 8.17 8.83 -13.56
N ILE A 91 7.66 7.66 -13.15
CA ILE A 91 8.06 6.38 -13.77
C ILE A 91 7.57 6.25 -15.22
N TYR A 92 6.45 6.89 -15.57
CA TYR A 92 5.99 7.00 -16.95
C TYR A 92 6.97 7.82 -17.79
N SER A 93 7.50 8.94 -17.26
CA SER A 93 8.54 9.74 -17.93
C SER A 93 9.82 8.94 -18.16
N LEU A 94 10.08 7.96 -17.29
CA LEU A 94 11.20 7.02 -17.40
C LEU A 94 10.92 5.82 -18.33
N GLY A 95 9.75 5.75 -18.97
CA GLY A 95 9.43 4.74 -19.98
C GLY A 95 8.48 3.63 -19.53
N ALA A 96 8.00 3.63 -18.28
CA ALA A 96 6.98 2.67 -17.84
C ALA A 96 5.68 2.88 -18.63
N ARG A 97 5.09 1.79 -19.13
CA ARG A 97 3.81 1.84 -19.87
C ARG A 97 2.73 0.92 -19.33
N LYS A 98 3.05 -0.22 -18.72
CA LYS A 98 2.07 -1.16 -18.18
C LYS A 98 2.14 -1.19 -16.66
N ILE A 99 1.14 -0.64 -16.00
CA ILE A 99 1.19 -0.40 -14.55
C ILE A 99 -0.06 -0.97 -13.88
N SER A 100 0.12 -1.72 -12.81
CA SER A 100 -0.94 -2.11 -11.89
C SER A 100 -0.78 -1.34 -10.59
N LEU A 101 -1.74 -0.45 -10.32
CA LEU A 101 -1.83 0.29 -9.07
C LEU A 101 -2.74 -0.46 -8.09
N THR A 102 -2.14 -0.93 -7.01
CA THR A 102 -2.81 -1.76 -6.02
C THR A 102 -3.48 -0.90 -4.96
N GLY A 103 -4.77 -1.15 -4.73
CA GLY A 103 -5.53 -0.52 -3.66
C GLY A 103 -5.18 -1.04 -2.27
N PHE A 104 -5.70 -0.39 -1.24
CA PHE A 104 -5.58 -0.82 0.14
C PHE A 104 -6.28 -2.15 0.38
N PRO A 105 -5.69 -3.02 1.22
CA PRO A 105 -6.37 -4.16 1.82
C PRO A 105 -7.44 -3.69 2.83
N PRO A 106 -8.24 -4.59 3.43
CA PRO A 106 -9.01 -4.25 4.62
C PRO A 106 -8.07 -4.00 5.80
N MET A 107 -7.48 -2.79 5.85
CA MET A 107 -6.35 -2.50 6.72
C MET A 107 -6.68 -2.59 8.22
N GLY A 108 -7.94 -2.35 8.60
CA GLY A 108 -8.40 -2.56 9.98
C GLY A 108 -8.45 -4.04 10.39
N CYS A 109 -8.33 -4.95 9.44
CA CYS A 109 -8.26 -6.40 9.68
C CYS A 109 -6.82 -6.93 9.69
N LEU A 110 -5.80 -6.08 9.56
CA LEU A 110 -4.41 -6.51 9.63
C LEU A 110 -4.11 -7.08 11.03
N PRO A 111 -3.20 -8.08 11.14
CA PRO A 111 -2.95 -8.75 12.41
C PRO A 111 -2.57 -7.80 13.56
N LEU A 112 -1.74 -6.80 13.29
CA LEU A 112 -1.32 -5.82 14.29
C LEU A 112 -2.51 -4.98 14.78
N GLU A 113 -3.34 -4.51 13.86
CA GLU A 113 -4.53 -3.70 14.19
C GLU A 113 -5.57 -4.49 15.00
N ARG A 114 -5.82 -5.75 14.63
CA ARG A 114 -6.74 -6.62 15.40
C ARG A 114 -6.20 -6.89 16.82
N THR A 115 -4.89 -7.08 16.94
CA THR A 115 -4.22 -7.27 18.23
C THR A 115 -4.33 -6.01 19.09
N ALA A 116 -4.07 -4.84 18.51
CA ALA A 116 -4.21 -3.56 19.20
C ALA A 116 -5.67 -3.29 19.63
N ASN A 117 -6.63 -3.61 18.76
CA ASN A 117 -8.07 -3.49 19.03
C ASN A 117 -8.49 -4.36 20.23
N TYR A 118 -7.98 -5.59 20.30
CA TYR A 118 -8.20 -6.51 21.41
C TYR A 118 -7.63 -5.97 22.73
N PHE A 119 -6.36 -5.54 22.73
CA PHE A 119 -5.73 -4.96 23.93
C PHE A 119 -6.39 -3.65 24.38
N SER A 120 -7.09 -2.96 23.48
CA SER A 120 -7.86 -1.75 23.79
C SER A 120 -9.27 -2.05 24.31
N GLY A 121 -9.64 -3.32 24.50
CA GLY A 121 -10.94 -3.73 25.05
C GLY A 121 -12.09 -3.80 24.03
N HIS A 122 -11.80 -3.70 22.73
CA HIS A 122 -12.81 -3.70 21.66
C HIS A 122 -12.99 -5.08 21.00
N GLY A 123 -12.34 -6.12 21.53
CA GLY A 123 -12.37 -7.49 20.99
C GLY A 123 -11.40 -7.74 19.83
N ASP A 124 -11.41 -8.96 19.29
CA ASP A 124 -10.48 -9.40 18.24
C ASP A 124 -10.96 -9.08 16.81
N GLY A 125 -12.01 -8.27 16.69
CA GLY A 125 -12.59 -7.85 15.41
C GLY A 125 -11.72 -6.85 14.66
N CYS A 126 -12.10 -6.56 13.41
CA CYS A 126 -11.46 -5.51 12.63
C CYS A 126 -11.82 -4.11 13.14
N ILE A 127 -10.90 -3.16 12.97
CA ILE A 127 -11.19 -1.73 13.17
C ILE A 127 -11.97 -1.19 11.97
N GLU A 128 -13.29 -1.08 12.09
CA GLU A 128 -14.16 -0.74 10.94
C GLU A 128 -13.93 0.67 10.38
N SER A 129 -13.56 1.64 11.23
CA SER A 129 -13.22 2.98 10.77
C SER A 129 -12.05 2.97 9.77
N TYR A 130 -11.05 2.11 9.98
CA TYR A 130 -9.92 1.96 9.06
C TYR A 130 -10.35 1.30 7.75
N ASN A 131 -11.28 0.34 7.81
CA ASN A 131 -11.83 -0.28 6.61
C ASN A 131 -12.68 0.70 5.77
N VAL A 132 -13.35 1.66 6.38
CA VAL A 132 -14.04 2.75 5.67
C VAL A 132 -13.03 3.62 4.92
N VAL A 133 -11.93 4.02 5.57
CA VAL A 133 -10.85 4.79 4.92
C VAL A 133 -10.25 4.02 3.76
N ALA A 134 -9.98 2.72 3.92
CA ALA A 134 -9.45 1.88 2.84
C ALA A 134 -10.38 1.84 1.62
N LYS A 135 -11.70 1.70 1.81
CA LYS A 135 -12.67 1.72 0.70
C LYS A 135 -12.72 3.08 0.01
N ASN A 136 -12.75 4.16 0.79
CA ASN A 136 -12.80 5.51 0.23
C ASN A 136 -11.53 5.81 -0.58
N PHE A 137 -10.36 5.46 -0.05
CA PHE A 137 -9.09 5.65 -0.73
C PHE A 137 -8.99 4.82 -2.01
N ASN A 138 -9.47 3.57 -1.99
CA ASN A 138 -9.59 2.73 -3.18
C ASN A 138 -10.47 3.37 -4.28
N GLY A 139 -11.56 4.03 -3.90
CA GLY A 139 -12.37 4.82 -4.83
C GLY A 139 -11.57 5.96 -5.47
N LYS A 140 -10.81 6.72 -4.67
CA LYS A 140 -9.96 7.82 -5.19
C LYS A 140 -8.82 7.30 -6.08
N LEU A 141 -8.18 6.19 -5.74
CA LEU A 141 -7.17 5.54 -6.59
C LEU A 141 -7.74 5.10 -7.94
N SER A 142 -8.94 4.49 -7.94
CA SER A 142 -9.63 4.15 -9.18
C SER A 142 -9.92 5.39 -10.03
N GLY A 143 -10.30 6.50 -9.42
CA GLY A 143 -10.46 7.79 -10.10
C GLY A 143 -9.16 8.32 -10.71
N LEU A 144 -8.05 8.26 -9.97
CA LEU A 144 -6.72 8.62 -10.45
C LEU A 144 -6.31 7.77 -11.66
N VAL A 145 -6.54 6.46 -11.60
CA VAL A 145 -6.25 5.55 -12.72
C VAL A 145 -7.02 5.95 -13.98
N ASN A 146 -8.32 6.25 -13.85
CA ASN A 146 -9.13 6.69 -14.98
C ASN A 146 -8.61 8.01 -15.57
N LYS A 147 -8.27 8.98 -14.70
CA LYS A 147 -7.69 10.27 -15.11
C LYS A 147 -6.40 10.06 -15.91
N LEU A 148 -5.44 9.32 -15.37
CA LEU A 148 -4.12 9.16 -15.98
C LEU A 148 -4.17 8.36 -17.29
N ASN A 149 -5.08 7.39 -17.45
CA ASN A 149 -5.27 6.72 -18.74
C ASN A 149 -5.78 7.66 -19.83
N ASN A 150 -6.54 8.70 -19.48
CA ASN A 150 -7.03 9.70 -20.44
C ASN A 150 -5.96 10.74 -20.78
N GLU A 151 -5.05 11.04 -19.86
CA GLU A 151 -4.03 12.09 -20.01
C GLU A 151 -2.73 11.57 -20.62
N LEU A 152 -2.34 10.32 -20.36
CA LEU A 152 -1.04 9.78 -20.74
C LEU A 152 -1.14 8.83 -21.94
N SER A 153 -0.61 9.27 -23.07
CA SER A 153 -0.65 8.48 -24.31
C SER A 153 0.13 7.15 -24.18
N GLY A 154 -0.52 6.05 -24.59
CA GLY A 154 0.11 4.73 -24.62
C GLY A 154 0.31 4.06 -23.25
N ILE A 155 -0.16 4.68 -22.16
CA ILE A 155 -0.18 4.01 -20.86
C ILE A 155 -1.29 2.94 -20.83
N LYS A 156 -1.03 1.85 -20.10
CA LYS A 156 -2.01 0.85 -19.69
C LYS A 156 -1.95 0.76 -18.17
N LEU A 157 -2.69 1.64 -17.51
CA LEU A 157 -2.75 1.69 -16.05
C LEU A 157 -4.03 1.01 -15.58
N ILE A 158 -3.90 0.01 -14.70
CA ILE A 158 -5.04 -0.70 -14.12
C ILE A 158 -5.09 -0.48 -12.62
N PHE A 159 -6.30 -0.33 -12.08
CA PHE A 159 -6.52 -0.41 -10.64
C PHE A 159 -6.76 -1.88 -10.25
N SER A 160 -6.06 -2.36 -9.23
CA SER A 160 -6.20 -3.72 -8.72
C SER A 160 -6.46 -3.68 -7.22
N SER A 161 -7.65 -4.12 -6.78
CA SER A 161 -8.01 -4.06 -5.36
C SER A 161 -7.86 -5.42 -4.69
N PRO A 162 -6.95 -5.57 -3.70
CA PRO A 162 -6.89 -6.79 -2.90
C PRO A 162 -7.99 -6.83 -1.85
N TYR A 163 -8.77 -5.75 -1.68
CA TYR A 163 -9.73 -5.60 -0.59
C TYR A 163 -10.74 -6.76 -0.53
N GLY A 164 -11.37 -7.07 -1.66
CA GLY A 164 -12.45 -8.06 -1.72
C GLY A 164 -11.97 -9.47 -1.35
N ILE A 165 -10.87 -9.92 -1.96
CA ILE A 165 -10.32 -11.26 -1.73
C ILE A 165 -9.80 -11.40 -0.30
N LEU A 166 -9.07 -10.38 0.20
CA LEU A 166 -8.55 -10.42 1.58
C LEU A 166 -9.67 -10.34 2.62
N MET A 167 -10.73 -9.57 2.36
CA MET A 167 -11.88 -9.55 3.26
C MET A 167 -12.64 -10.90 3.28
N GLN A 168 -12.69 -11.60 2.14
CA GLN A 168 -13.24 -12.97 2.12
C GLN A 168 -12.36 -13.94 2.90
N MET A 169 -11.04 -13.83 2.79
CA MET A 169 -10.11 -14.61 3.59
C MET A 169 -10.32 -14.37 5.10
N VAL A 170 -10.49 -13.10 5.51
CA VAL A 170 -10.79 -12.74 6.90
C VAL A 170 -12.11 -13.36 7.37
N ARG A 171 -13.17 -13.26 6.56
CA ARG A 171 -14.52 -13.71 6.93
C ARG A 171 -14.73 -15.22 6.84
N LYS A 172 -14.02 -15.89 5.93
CA LYS A 172 -14.18 -17.31 5.61
C LYS A 172 -12.82 -17.99 5.44
N PRO A 173 -11.97 -17.99 6.48
CA PRO A 173 -10.60 -18.47 6.33
C PRO A 173 -10.51 -19.96 6.01
N SER A 174 -11.50 -20.76 6.41
CA SER A 174 -11.57 -22.19 6.09
C SER A 174 -11.59 -22.49 4.58
N LEU A 175 -12.09 -21.56 3.75
CA LEU A 175 -12.07 -21.69 2.29
C LEU A 175 -10.67 -21.51 1.67
N TYR A 176 -9.74 -20.94 2.44
CA TYR A 176 -8.40 -20.56 1.97
C TYR A 176 -7.28 -21.33 2.69
N GLY A 177 -7.64 -22.37 3.43
CA GLY A 177 -6.71 -23.31 4.07
C GLY A 177 -6.59 -23.15 5.58
N LYS A 178 -6.19 -24.24 6.24
CA LYS A 178 -6.11 -24.34 7.71
C LYS A 178 -5.11 -23.37 8.35
N PHE A 179 -4.00 -23.10 7.66
CA PHE A 179 -2.97 -22.17 8.15
C PHE A 179 -3.49 -20.73 8.25
N LEU A 180 -4.26 -20.28 7.26
CA LEU A 180 -4.88 -18.95 7.29
C LEU A 180 -5.95 -18.85 8.38
N SER A 181 -6.70 -19.94 8.60
CA SER A 181 -7.61 -20.06 9.74
C SER A 181 -6.88 -19.93 11.07
N LEU A 182 -5.70 -20.52 11.23
CA LEU A 182 -4.90 -20.43 12.46
C LEU A 182 -4.34 -19.02 12.69
N ILE A 183 -3.86 -18.32 11.66
CA ILE A 183 -3.37 -16.93 11.82
C ILE A 183 -4.50 -15.99 12.21
N LEU A 184 -5.67 -16.13 11.57
CA LEU A 184 -6.79 -15.23 11.79
C LEU A 184 -7.57 -15.55 13.08
N SER A 185 -7.62 -16.81 13.53
CA SER A 185 -8.18 -17.19 14.85
C SER A 185 -7.16 -17.13 15.99
N GLY A 186 -5.87 -17.15 15.67
CA GLY A 186 -4.78 -17.30 16.63
C GLY A 186 -4.52 -16.09 17.50
N ILE A 187 -4.98 -14.88 17.15
CA ILE A 187 -4.85 -13.72 18.05
C ILE A 187 -5.63 -13.96 19.36
N GLY A 188 -6.77 -14.68 19.30
CA GLY A 188 -7.52 -15.06 20.49
C GLY A 188 -6.96 -16.28 21.24
N ASN A 189 -6.31 -17.22 20.55
CA ASN A 189 -5.84 -18.49 21.15
C ASN A 189 -4.36 -18.51 21.56
N LEU A 190 -3.49 -17.65 21.00
CA LEU A 190 -2.07 -17.59 21.37
C LEU A 190 -1.79 -16.78 22.66
N MET A 191 -2.79 -16.07 23.20
CA MET A 191 -2.65 -15.31 24.46
C MET A 191 -3.49 -15.87 25.62
N MET A 192 -4.13 -17.03 25.44
CA MET A 192 -4.86 -17.74 26.51
C MET A 192 -4.05 -18.87 27.18
N HIS A 193 -2.74 -18.93 26.92
CA HIS A 193 -1.79 -19.79 27.63
C HIS A 193 -0.57 -18.99 28.09
#